data_AF-A0A0M1JEE2-F1
#
_entry.id   AF-A0A0M1JEE2-F1
#
_cell.length_a   1.000
_cell.length_b   1.000
_cell.length_c   1.000
_cell.angle_alpha   90.00
_cell.angle_beta   90.00
_cell.angle_gamma   90.00
#
_symmetry.space_group_name_H-M   'P 1'
#
loop_
_entity.id
_entity.type
_entity.pdbx_description
1 polymer ?
#
loop_
_entity_poly.entity_id
_entity_poly.type
_entity_poly.pdbx_seq_one_letter_code
_entity_poly.pdbx_strand_id
1 'polypeptide(L)'
;MRKALHYGKLEIIPEKPCDAYVLDDDMAVFSERGAANFLGVDHAHLVRMRQRGIPKILTQFMPPDFHIETIQAEVTAANSPHQGRIIVAYPVQTVENIMFAYVMAFGNQVLRKNQRHIGEYNVIMMTTLSSAALEVTIRDSCQLPVNVQNTTRKHYQDIVTLMQESGLHCSVSKDIALKTDITNFLQCPVSTLNHYLNRHSHDIKPIKLDRDTIRSLGSKASRLYGYAVQDVGTITLEMNSLVGITLKEKLFGQTTSLAPITTPGVTNLSEVFSQLFADSTLHTNYKIGDIIIDYYVPEFNLVLYCTDCNMQRPVIPYTKLQQLFPTQHIVQFQQHNDITQVFNAILKTRVKPGLSTVIPEPQAIYYGKAEIVPGLICDCYVLDDGRAVLSERGAADLLGVNQKTFQSMTGNSLPYELKSFLDKDFSVVTNLANVTAKNSPYVGRKIRVYNALDIIKLMRAYAVALTRNALKETQMHIGYKSIINIRFLTHADIEIIIREACGLPVSIAKTIEKTRPNIVTLMSNLGLNCIENGKMVLKKDIVAFMHVPLSTLNTYLKKRCRDIQPIKLDRTTIKKLGSKAVQMNAYTVQDVGTIVLGMKSEVGEQLKTQMFGQAGTVANIETT
;
A
#
# COMPACT_ATOMS: atom_id res chain seq x y z
N MET A 1 -9.50 1.89 37.38
CA MET A 1 -8.21 1.88 36.67
C MET A 1 -8.25 0.71 35.71
N ARG A 2 -7.90 0.89 34.43
CA ARG A 2 -7.95 -0.20 33.44
C ARG A 2 -6.82 -1.21 33.67
N LYS A 3 -6.99 -2.43 33.20
CA LYS A 3 -5.95 -3.48 33.27
C LYS A 3 -5.44 -3.81 31.88
N ALA A 4 -4.11 -3.86 31.73
CA ALA A 4 -3.46 -4.38 30.52
C ALA A 4 -3.26 -5.89 30.67
N LEU A 5 -4.19 -6.65 30.08
CA LEU A 5 -4.30 -8.10 30.23
C LEU A 5 -3.29 -8.85 29.37
N HIS A 6 -3.03 -8.34 28.16
CA HIS A 6 -2.11 -8.95 27.21
C HIS A 6 -1.01 -7.98 26.83
N TYR A 7 0.18 -8.52 26.60
CA TYR A 7 1.36 -7.78 26.18
C TYR A 7 1.97 -8.45 24.95
N GLY A 8 2.31 -7.62 23.97
CA GLY A 8 2.98 -7.99 22.75
C GLY A 8 4.11 -7.01 22.44
N LYS A 9 5.22 -7.53 21.93
CA LYS A 9 6.35 -6.73 21.47
C LYS A 9 6.35 -6.72 19.95
N LEU A 10 6.00 -5.57 19.37
CA LEU A 10 5.93 -5.39 17.92
C LEU A 10 7.31 -4.98 17.41
N GLU A 11 7.72 -5.54 16.28
CA GLU A 11 8.95 -5.15 15.59
C GLU A 11 8.62 -4.97 14.10
N ILE A 12 7.92 -3.88 13.80
CA ILE A 12 7.56 -3.50 12.41
C ILE A 12 8.83 -3.02 11.69
N ILE A 13 9.63 -2.22 12.38
CA ILE A 13 10.97 -1.82 11.96
C ILE A 13 11.97 -2.65 12.77
N PRO A 14 12.96 -3.29 12.12
CA PRO A 14 14.04 -3.98 12.79
C PRO A 14 14.67 -3.12 13.88
N GLU A 15 14.91 -3.71 15.05
CA GLU A 15 15.57 -3.10 16.21
C GLU A 15 14.82 -1.92 16.88
N LYS A 16 13.64 -1.53 16.39
CA LYS A 16 12.76 -0.52 17.02
C LYS A 16 11.50 -1.17 17.60
N PRO A 17 11.60 -1.90 18.72
CA PRO A 17 10.45 -2.57 19.27
C PRO A 17 9.43 -1.58 19.82
N CYS A 18 8.16 -1.85 19.56
CA CYS A 18 7.03 -1.10 20.09
C CYS A 18 6.29 -1.99 21.08
N ASP A 19 6.32 -1.60 22.36
CA ASP A 19 5.55 -2.31 23.39
C ASP A 19 4.06 -1.97 23.22
N ALA A 20 3.24 -3.00 23.05
CA ALA A 20 1.82 -2.88 22.86
C ALA A 20 1.05 -3.80 23.80
N TYR A 21 -0.20 -3.44 24.05
CA TYR A 21 -1.06 -4.12 25.00
C TYR A 21 -2.49 -4.22 24.47
N VAL A 22 -3.22 -5.21 24.97
CA VAL A 22 -4.69 -5.25 24.90
C VAL A 22 -5.24 -5.13 26.31
N LEU A 23 -6.13 -4.16 26.49
CA LEU A 23 -6.74 -3.82 27.77
C LEU A 23 -7.95 -4.72 28.08
N ASP A 24 -8.47 -4.61 29.30
CA ASP A 24 -9.65 -5.32 29.81
C ASP A 24 -10.96 -5.00 29.08
N ASP A 25 -11.04 -3.87 28.41
CA ASP A 25 -12.13 -3.51 27.49
C ASP A 25 -11.86 -3.92 26.03
N ASP A 26 -10.88 -4.79 25.80
CA ASP A 26 -10.48 -5.29 24.49
C ASP A 26 -9.95 -4.19 23.53
N MET A 27 -9.51 -3.07 24.09
CA MET A 27 -8.85 -1.98 23.37
C MET A 27 -7.36 -2.27 23.16
N ALA A 28 -6.91 -2.19 21.91
CA ALA A 28 -5.49 -2.23 21.56
C ALA A 28 -4.84 -0.86 21.82
N VAL A 29 -3.69 -0.86 22.48
CA VAL A 29 -2.96 0.36 22.85
C VAL A 29 -1.45 0.16 22.73
N PHE A 30 -0.72 1.25 22.50
CA PHE A 30 0.73 1.30 22.64
C PHE A 30 1.12 1.81 24.02
N SER A 31 2.25 1.35 24.56
CA SER A 31 2.89 2.06 25.68
C SER A 31 3.37 3.45 25.22
N GLU A 32 3.64 4.39 26.13
CA GLU A 32 4.19 5.70 25.77
C GLU A 32 5.49 5.60 24.95
N ARG A 33 6.38 4.67 25.29
CA ARG A 33 7.62 4.43 24.53
C ARG A 33 7.34 3.70 23.21
N GLY A 34 6.40 2.75 23.22
CA GLY A 34 5.96 2.05 22.02
C GLY A 34 5.35 3.00 20.99
N ALA A 35 4.52 3.95 21.42
CA ALA A 35 3.92 4.97 20.57
C ALA A 35 4.98 5.91 20.00
N ALA A 36 5.96 6.33 20.80
CA ALA A 36 7.06 7.17 20.32
C ALA A 36 7.89 6.48 19.24
N ASN A 37 8.26 5.20 19.49
CA ASN A 37 8.99 4.38 18.54
C ASN A 37 8.18 4.17 17.26
N PHE A 38 6.88 3.87 17.37
CA PHE A 38 5.98 3.67 16.23
C PHE A 38 5.79 4.94 15.39
N LEU A 39 5.86 6.13 16.00
CA LEU A 39 5.73 7.42 15.30
C LEU A 39 7.07 7.98 14.79
N GLY A 40 8.19 7.31 15.08
CA GLY A 40 9.52 7.80 14.73
C GLY A 40 9.89 9.11 15.42
N VAL A 41 9.40 9.32 16.65
CA VAL A 41 9.71 10.51 17.47
C VAL A 41 10.46 10.11 18.74
N ASP A 42 11.30 11.01 19.27
CA ASP A 42 11.89 10.78 20.58
C ASP A 42 10.81 10.75 21.67
N HIS A 43 10.98 9.90 22.69
CA HIS A 43 10.02 9.73 23.78
C HIS A 43 9.68 11.06 24.47
N ALA A 44 10.67 11.92 24.70
CA ALA A 44 10.46 13.23 25.29
C ALA A 44 9.63 14.16 24.37
N HIS A 45 9.70 13.99 23.06
CA HIS A 45 8.92 14.74 22.09
C HIS A 45 7.44 14.37 22.19
N LEU A 46 7.10 13.08 22.24
CA LEU A 46 5.72 12.64 22.42
C LEU A 46 5.15 13.15 23.76
N VAL A 47 5.93 13.07 24.85
CA VAL A 47 5.54 13.61 26.16
C VAL A 47 5.31 15.12 26.10
N ARG A 48 6.16 15.88 25.40
CA ARG A 48 5.98 17.32 25.19
C ARG A 48 4.72 17.62 24.38
N MET A 49 4.42 16.83 23.35
CA MET A 49 3.18 16.98 22.57
C MET A 49 1.95 16.79 23.45
N ARG A 50 1.96 15.79 24.35
CA ARG A 50 0.86 15.59 25.30
C ARG A 50 0.70 16.78 26.25
N GLN A 51 1.80 17.29 26.80
CA GLN A 51 1.77 18.34 27.83
C GLN A 51 1.49 19.74 27.28
N ARG A 52 2.04 20.07 26.10
CA ARG A 52 2.03 21.42 25.53
C ARG A 52 1.10 21.56 24.33
N GLY A 53 0.45 20.47 23.93
CA GLY A 53 -0.31 20.39 22.70
C GLY A 53 0.56 20.02 21.50
N ILE A 54 -0.15 19.64 20.44
CA ILE A 54 0.43 19.20 19.17
C ILE A 54 1.05 20.42 18.46
N PRO A 55 2.15 20.25 17.69
CA PRO A 55 2.70 21.34 16.89
C PRO A 55 1.61 22.00 16.02
N LYS A 56 1.47 23.33 16.13
CA LYS A 56 0.44 24.11 15.43
C LYS A 56 0.33 23.82 13.94
N ILE A 57 1.45 23.45 13.31
CA ILE A 57 1.52 23.12 11.89
C ILE A 57 0.76 21.85 11.51
N LEU A 58 0.54 20.96 12.49
CA LEU A 58 -0.21 19.72 12.31
C LEU A 58 -1.69 19.90 12.61
N THR A 59 -2.09 20.93 13.36
CA THR A 59 -3.48 21.14 13.81
C THR A 59 -4.46 21.15 12.64
N GLN A 60 -4.07 21.73 11.51
CA GLN A 60 -4.89 21.74 10.29
C GLN A 60 -5.12 20.35 9.67
N PHE A 61 -4.32 19.34 10.02
CA PHE A 61 -4.46 17.97 9.50
C PHE A 61 -5.03 17.00 10.54
N MET A 62 -5.49 17.53 11.67
CA MET A 62 -6.10 16.75 12.76
C MET A 62 -7.62 16.87 12.72
N PRO A 63 -8.34 15.94 13.38
CA PRO A 63 -9.76 16.15 13.68
C PRO A 63 -10.00 17.45 14.46
N PRO A 64 -11.18 18.08 14.30
CA PRO A 64 -11.58 19.20 15.16
C PRO A 64 -11.47 18.82 16.64
N ASP A 65 -10.96 19.74 17.46
CA ASP A 65 -10.79 19.57 18.92
C ASP A 65 -9.94 18.35 19.36
N PHE A 66 -9.10 17.85 18.45
CA PHE A 66 -8.22 16.73 18.75
C PHE A 66 -7.25 17.06 19.89
N HIS A 67 -7.23 16.17 20.87
CA HIS A 67 -6.30 16.20 21.98
C HIS A 67 -5.69 14.80 22.17
N ILE A 68 -4.48 14.75 22.72
CA ILE A 68 -3.78 13.48 22.94
C ILE A 68 -4.41 12.81 24.16
N GLU A 69 -5.33 11.89 23.90
CA GLU A 69 -5.90 11.01 24.92
C GLU A 69 -4.88 9.95 25.34
N THR A 70 -4.74 9.76 26.65
CA THR A 70 -3.91 8.70 27.23
C THR A 70 -4.67 7.97 28.31
N ILE A 71 -4.40 6.68 28.44
CA ILE A 71 -5.01 5.78 29.41
C ILE A 71 -3.94 5.38 30.43
N GLN A 72 -4.28 5.43 31.71
CA GLN A 72 -3.47 4.76 32.74
C GLN A 72 -3.99 3.34 32.93
N ALA A 73 -3.11 2.37 32.75
CA ALA A 73 -3.43 0.95 32.88
C ALA A 73 -2.43 0.25 33.81
N GLU A 74 -2.94 -0.58 34.71
CA GLU A 74 -2.13 -1.49 35.51
C GLU A 74 -1.79 -2.73 34.66
N VAL A 75 -0.51 -3.08 34.55
CA VAL A 75 -0.07 -4.20 33.74
C VAL A 75 -0.21 -5.51 34.51
N THR A 76 -1.18 -6.33 34.11
CA THR A 76 -1.39 -7.67 34.66
C THR A 76 -0.82 -8.77 33.78
N ALA A 77 -0.45 -8.45 32.54
CA ALA A 77 0.17 -9.38 31.59
C ALA A 77 1.49 -9.95 32.14
N ALA A 78 1.51 -11.26 32.41
CA ALA A 78 2.64 -11.94 33.07
C ALA A 78 3.92 -11.98 32.23
N ASN A 79 3.80 -11.91 30.91
CA ASN A 79 4.92 -11.88 29.97
C ASN A 79 5.49 -10.46 29.75
N SER A 80 4.94 -9.43 30.40
CA SER A 80 5.38 -8.05 30.22
C SER A 80 6.54 -7.68 31.15
N PRO A 81 7.58 -6.98 30.66
CA PRO A 81 8.64 -6.43 31.53
C PRO A 81 8.12 -5.35 32.50
N HIS A 82 6.87 -4.91 32.31
CA HIS A 82 6.20 -3.91 33.12
C HIS A 82 5.14 -4.49 34.06
N GLN A 83 5.08 -5.82 34.24
CA GLN A 83 4.10 -6.47 35.13
C GLN A 83 4.06 -5.82 36.53
N GLY A 84 2.84 -5.59 37.03
CA GLY A 84 2.57 -4.95 38.32
C GLY A 84 2.79 -3.42 38.34
N ARG A 85 3.20 -2.82 37.22
CA ARG A 85 3.38 -1.36 37.12
C ARG A 85 2.19 -0.71 36.44
N ILE A 86 1.99 0.58 36.72
CA ILE A 86 1.07 1.43 35.97
C ILE A 86 1.82 2.02 34.78
N ILE A 87 1.25 1.88 33.58
CA ILE A 87 1.78 2.47 32.35
C ILE A 87 0.85 3.58 31.85
N VAL A 88 1.43 4.55 31.14
CA VAL A 88 0.69 5.43 30.25
C VAL A 88 0.60 4.74 28.89
N ALA A 89 -0.63 4.53 28.43
CA ALA A 89 -0.93 3.90 27.16
C ALA A 89 -1.66 4.87 26.22
N TYR A 90 -1.39 4.73 24.93
CA TYR A 90 -1.95 5.54 23.85
C TYR A 90 -2.88 4.66 23.00
N PRO A 91 -4.16 5.01 22.87
CA PRO A 91 -5.06 4.33 21.94
C PRO A 91 -4.49 4.33 20.52
N VAL A 92 -4.74 3.25 19.77
CA VAL A 92 -4.34 3.16 18.35
C VAL A 92 -4.84 4.36 17.55
N GLN A 93 -6.08 4.79 17.78
CA GLN A 93 -6.67 5.95 17.11
C GLN A 93 -5.88 7.25 17.34
N THR A 94 -5.38 7.47 18.56
CA THR A 94 -4.56 8.64 18.90
C THR A 94 -3.23 8.63 18.15
N VAL A 95 -2.56 7.47 18.13
CA VAL A 95 -1.29 7.28 17.42
C VAL A 95 -1.48 7.46 15.92
N GLU A 96 -2.52 6.85 15.35
CA GLU A 96 -2.86 6.95 13.93
C GLU A 96 -3.16 8.39 13.49
N ASN A 97 -3.91 9.16 14.30
CA ASN A 97 -4.17 10.58 14.04
C ASN A 97 -2.86 11.38 13.97
N ILE A 98 -1.91 11.11 14.87
CA ILE A 98 -0.61 11.77 14.88
C ILE A 98 0.20 11.41 13.63
N MET A 99 0.28 10.12 13.30
CA MET A 99 0.95 9.62 12.09
C MET A 99 0.37 10.29 10.84
N PHE A 100 -0.96 10.30 10.70
CA PHE A 100 -1.63 10.85 9.54
C PHE A 100 -1.39 12.36 9.38
N ALA A 101 -1.43 13.13 10.48
CA ALA A 101 -1.15 14.56 10.39
C ALA A 101 0.29 14.86 9.97
N TYR A 102 1.27 14.04 10.43
CA TYR A 102 2.66 14.16 9.97
C TYR A 102 2.81 13.80 8.49
N VAL A 103 2.14 12.75 8.02
CA VAL A 103 2.10 12.37 6.60
C VAL A 103 1.54 13.51 5.74
N MET A 104 0.39 14.08 6.14
CA MET A 104 -0.27 15.15 5.41
C MET A 104 0.57 16.43 5.41
N ALA A 105 1.15 16.80 6.55
CA ALA A 105 2.04 17.95 6.66
C ALA A 105 3.32 17.78 5.83
N PHE A 106 3.83 16.56 5.72
CA PHE A 106 4.98 16.24 4.87
C PHE A 106 4.63 16.37 3.38
N GLY A 107 3.50 15.79 2.95
CA GLY A 107 3.02 15.86 1.57
C GLY A 107 2.82 17.31 1.09
N ASN A 108 2.27 18.15 1.96
CA ASN A 108 2.09 19.59 1.77
C ASN A 108 3.38 20.42 1.89
N GLN A 109 4.53 19.80 2.21
CA GLN A 109 5.83 20.45 2.42
C GLN A 109 5.85 21.55 3.49
N VAL A 110 4.88 21.54 4.40
CA VAL A 110 4.77 22.56 5.46
C VAL A 110 5.65 22.21 6.67
N LEU A 111 6.03 20.94 6.87
CA LEU A 111 6.89 20.56 7.99
C LEU A 111 8.21 21.34 8.04
N ARG A 112 8.58 21.79 9.24
CA ARG A 112 9.87 22.42 9.50
C ARG A 112 11.01 21.46 9.18
N LYS A 113 12.20 22.01 8.86
CA LYS A 113 13.40 21.21 8.52
C LYS A 113 13.72 20.14 9.56
N ASN A 114 13.54 20.43 10.85
CA ASN A 114 13.76 19.52 11.95
C ASN A 114 12.57 18.57 12.26
N GLN A 115 11.47 18.63 11.51
CA GLN A 115 10.32 17.74 11.62
C GLN A 115 10.11 16.88 10.36
N ARG A 116 10.78 17.20 9.24
CA ARG A 116 10.65 16.44 7.98
C ARG A 116 10.93 14.95 8.15
N HIS A 117 11.97 14.59 8.90
CA HIS A 117 12.31 13.19 9.16
C HIS A 117 11.17 12.41 9.83
N ILE A 118 10.37 13.06 10.69
CA ILE A 118 9.18 12.45 11.33
C ILE A 118 8.11 12.22 10.27
N GLY A 119 7.85 13.22 9.42
CA GLY A 119 6.92 13.09 8.30
C GLY A 119 7.28 11.95 7.37
N GLU A 120 8.55 11.89 6.95
CA GLU A 120 9.10 10.83 6.10
C GLU A 120 8.94 9.45 6.74
N TYR A 121 9.33 9.32 8.01
CA TYR A 121 9.18 8.08 8.77
C TYR A 121 7.72 7.60 8.79
N ASN A 122 6.76 8.49 9.06
CA ASN A 122 5.35 8.15 9.13
C ASN A 122 4.77 7.78 7.75
N VAL A 123 5.30 8.35 6.66
CA VAL A 123 4.95 7.92 5.29
C VAL A 123 5.44 6.50 5.01
N ILE A 124 6.67 6.16 5.40
CA ILE A 124 7.23 4.80 5.31
C ILE A 124 6.37 3.82 6.09
N MET A 125 6.08 4.14 7.35
CA MET A 125 5.29 3.30 8.25
C MET A 125 3.89 3.03 7.68
N MET A 126 3.16 4.09 7.29
CA MET A 126 1.81 3.97 6.70
C MET A 126 1.83 3.17 5.40
N THR A 127 2.89 3.29 4.61
CA THR A 127 3.12 2.53 3.38
C THR A 127 3.29 1.04 3.71
N THR A 128 4.25 0.67 4.55
CA THR A 128 4.48 -0.73 4.91
C THR A 128 3.22 -1.40 5.48
N LEU A 129 2.50 -0.70 6.37
CA LEU A 129 1.25 -1.18 6.95
C LEU A 129 0.16 -1.35 5.88
N SER A 130 -0.13 -0.33 5.07
CA SER A 130 -1.18 -0.48 4.05
C SER A 130 -0.91 -1.62 3.04
N SER A 131 0.36 -1.83 2.64
CA SER A 131 0.75 -2.94 1.76
C SER A 131 0.50 -4.30 2.40
N ALA A 132 0.93 -4.47 3.65
CA ALA A 132 0.74 -5.72 4.38
C ALA A 132 -0.75 -5.98 4.61
N ALA A 133 -1.51 -4.97 5.02
CA ALA A 133 -2.95 -5.07 5.27
C ALA A 133 -3.69 -5.65 4.09
N LEU A 134 -3.44 -5.09 2.91
CA LEU A 134 -4.12 -5.53 1.71
C LEU A 134 -3.73 -6.95 1.32
N GLU A 135 -2.44 -7.29 1.37
CA GLU A 135 -1.98 -8.65 1.06
C GLU A 135 -2.57 -9.68 2.03
N VAL A 136 -2.54 -9.37 3.32
CA VAL A 136 -2.99 -10.26 4.39
C VAL A 136 -4.51 -10.39 4.33
N THR A 137 -5.24 -9.29 4.07
CA THR A 137 -6.70 -9.29 3.81
C THR A 137 -7.06 -10.20 2.63
N ILE A 138 -6.32 -10.12 1.53
CA ILE A 138 -6.54 -10.98 0.36
C ILE A 138 -6.29 -12.46 0.71
N ARG A 139 -5.16 -12.77 1.36
CA ARG A 139 -4.80 -14.14 1.73
C ARG A 139 -5.79 -14.75 2.72
N ASP A 140 -6.22 -14.01 3.74
CA ASP A 140 -7.24 -14.42 4.71
C ASP A 140 -8.59 -14.70 4.01
N SER A 141 -9.01 -13.82 3.09
CA SER A 141 -10.24 -14.04 2.31
C SER A 141 -10.19 -15.30 1.44
N CYS A 142 -8.97 -15.69 1.02
CA CYS A 142 -8.68 -16.92 0.28
C CYS A 142 -8.48 -18.14 1.20
N GLN A 143 -8.70 -18.00 2.52
CA GLN A 143 -8.54 -19.04 3.54
C GLN A 143 -7.11 -19.57 3.64
N LEU A 144 -6.12 -18.73 3.32
CA LEU A 144 -4.70 -19.06 3.47
C LEU A 144 -4.20 -18.65 4.85
N PRO A 145 -3.22 -19.37 5.43
CA PRO A 145 -2.61 -18.97 6.67
C PRO A 145 -1.91 -17.61 6.49
N VAL A 146 -2.15 -16.71 7.43
CA VAL A 146 -1.60 -15.35 7.44
C VAL A 146 -0.76 -15.12 8.69
N ASN A 147 0.40 -14.47 8.51
CA ASN A 147 1.20 -13.92 9.58
C ASN A 147 1.46 -12.46 9.24
N VAL A 148 0.73 -11.56 9.89
CA VAL A 148 0.61 -10.16 9.48
C VAL A 148 1.90 -9.43 9.84
N GLN A 149 2.45 -9.72 11.01
CA GLN A 149 3.72 -9.16 11.46
C GLN A 149 4.88 -9.53 10.53
N ASN A 150 4.99 -10.79 10.11
CA ASN A 150 6.04 -11.23 9.18
C ASN A 150 5.87 -10.62 7.79
N THR A 151 4.63 -10.51 7.29
CA THR A 151 4.36 -9.84 6.01
C THR A 151 4.71 -8.36 6.08
N THR A 152 4.34 -7.66 7.16
CA THR A 152 4.70 -6.25 7.39
C THR A 152 6.21 -6.06 7.45
N ARG A 153 6.90 -6.92 8.20
CA ARG A 153 8.37 -6.90 8.29
C ARG A 153 9.02 -7.16 6.94
N LYS A 154 8.51 -8.11 6.15
CA LYS A 154 9.01 -8.40 4.79
C LYS A 154 8.88 -7.17 3.88
N HIS A 155 7.72 -6.50 3.87
CA HIS A 155 7.52 -5.27 3.09
C HIS A 155 8.43 -4.13 3.54
N TYR A 156 8.77 -4.06 4.83
CA TYR A 156 9.81 -3.14 5.32
C TYR A 156 11.21 -3.57 4.84
N GLN A 157 11.51 -4.87 4.84
CA GLN A 157 12.80 -5.45 4.45
C GLN A 157 13.09 -5.35 2.94
N ASP A 158 12.07 -5.29 2.07
CA ASP A 158 12.26 -5.07 0.62
C ASP A 158 12.94 -3.71 0.31
N ILE A 159 13.03 -2.81 1.29
CA ILE A 159 13.88 -1.62 1.22
C ILE A 159 15.37 -1.93 1.09
N VAL A 160 15.80 -3.06 1.66
CA VAL A 160 17.18 -3.56 1.54
C VAL A 160 17.47 -3.94 0.10
N THR A 161 16.52 -4.59 -0.56
CA THR A 161 16.59 -4.90 -1.98
C THR A 161 16.69 -3.62 -2.80
N LEU A 162 15.83 -2.63 -2.53
CA LEU A 162 15.90 -1.32 -3.19
C LEU A 162 17.22 -0.58 -2.95
N MET A 163 17.79 -0.67 -1.74
CA MET A 163 19.11 -0.09 -1.43
C MET A 163 20.22 -0.78 -2.21
N GLN A 164 20.22 -2.12 -2.25
CA GLN A 164 21.20 -2.91 -2.99
C GLN A 164 21.11 -2.62 -4.50
N GLU A 165 19.91 -2.58 -5.07
CA GLU A 165 19.65 -2.17 -6.45
C GLU A 165 20.06 -0.72 -6.74
N SER A 166 20.04 0.14 -5.72
CA SER A 166 20.47 1.54 -5.82
C SER A 166 21.96 1.73 -5.53
N GLY A 167 22.73 0.63 -5.41
CA GLY A 167 24.19 0.66 -5.33
C GLY A 167 24.78 0.54 -3.92
N LEU A 168 23.99 0.14 -2.90
CA LEU A 168 24.53 -0.16 -1.58
C LEU A 168 25.40 -1.42 -1.66
N HIS A 169 26.72 -1.24 -1.58
CA HIS A 169 27.67 -2.33 -1.44
C HIS A 169 28.01 -2.55 0.03
N CYS A 170 27.86 -3.79 0.51
CA CYS A 170 28.23 -4.17 1.86
C CYS A 170 29.55 -4.94 1.82
N SER A 171 30.61 -4.36 2.40
CA SER A 171 31.98 -4.88 2.30
C SER A 171 32.22 -6.14 3.14
N VAL A 172 31.43 -6.36 4.20
CA VAL A 172 31.63 -7.49 5.13
C VAL A 172 30.88 -8.74 4.66
N SER A 173 29.59 -8.59 4.39
CA SER A 173 28.69 -9.63 3.88
C SER A 173 27.46 -8.96 3.25
N LYS A 174 26.57 -9.72 2.62
CA LYS A 174 25.34 -9.17 2.00
C LYS A 174 24.46 -8.35 2.97
N ASP A 175 24.60 -8.59 4.27
CA ASP A 175 23.73 -8.05 5.31
C ASP A 175 24.46 -7.14 6.32
N ILE A 176 25.77 -6.88 6.14
CA ILE A 176 26.56 -6.07 7.08
C ILE A 176 27.40 -5.04 6.32
N ALA A 177 27.13 -3.75 6.58
CA ALA A 177 27.83 -2.62 5.99
C ALA A 177 28.80 -1.97 6.99
N LEU A 178 29.96 -1.53 6.52
CA LEU A 178 30.87 -0.68 7.27
C LEU A 178 30.41 0.79 7.23
N LYS A 179 30.94 1.64 8.12
CA LYS A 179 30.72 3.09 8.02
C LYS A 179 31.11 3.65 6.66
N THR A 180 32.20 3.14 6.08
CA THR A 180 32.68 3.53 4.75
C THR A 180 31.66 3.21 3.68
N ASP A 181 31.04 2.04 3.74
CA ASP A 181 29.99 1.61 2.82
C ASP A 181 28.79 2.56 2.90
N ILE A 182 28.36 2.88 4.12
CA ILE A 182 27.25 3.80 4.39
C ILE A 182 27.57 5.22 3.91
N THR A 183 28.76 5.75 4.19
CA THR A 183 29.14 7.09 3.73
C THR A 183 29.32 7.19 2.23
N ASN A 184 29.84 6.13 1.59
CA ASN A 184 29.98 6.06 0.14
C ASN A 184 28.60 6.03 -0.52
N PHE A 185 27.71 5.21 0.01
CA PHE A 185 26.34 5.09 -0.47
C PHE A 185 25.55 6.39 -0.29
N LEU A 186 25.60 7.00 0.88
CA LEU A 186 24.89 8.26 1.17
C LEU A 186 25.60 9.50 0.63
N GLN A 187 26.81 9.35 0.09
CA GLN A 187 27.68 10.46 -0.33
C GLN A 187 27.79 11.55 0.74
N CYS A 188 27.97 11.15 2.01
CA CYS A 188 27.99 12.07 3.15
C CYS A 188 29.30 11.97 3.94
N PRO A 189 29.75 13.07 4.59
CA PRO A 189 30.96 13.02 5.41
C PRO A 189 30.80 12.07 6.61
N VAL A 190 31.87 11.34 6.96
CA VAL A 190 31.92 10.43 8.12
C VAL A 190 31.53 11.14 9.43
N SER A 191 31.86 12.43 9.57
CA SER A 191 31.45 13.25 10.72
C SER A 191 29.93 13.38 10.84
N THR A 192 29.22 13.51 9.72
CA THR A 192 27.75 13.60 9.68
C THR A 192 27.12 12.28 10.08
N LEU A 193 27.62 11.17 9.54
CA LEU A 193 27.18 9.83 9.92
C LEU A 193 27.46 9.55 11.41
N ASN A 194 28.64 9.91 11.92
CA ASN A 194 28.96 9.75 13.34
C ASN A 194 28.06 10.58 14.25
N HIS A 195 27.73 11.81 13.86
CA HIS A 195 26.80 12.65 14.61
C HIS A 195 25.42 11.98 14.71
N TYR A 196 24.92 11.45 13.59
CA TYR A 196 23.67 10.69 13.55
C TYR A 196 23.75 9.44 14.43
N LEU A 197 24.76 8.58 14.22
CA LEU A 197 24.92 7.33 14.98
C LEU A 197 25.07 7.56 16.50
N ASN A 198 25.71 8.66 16.91
CA ASN A 198 25.82 9.00 18.33
C ASN A 198 24.46 9.38 18.92
N ARG A 199 23.66 10.16 18.18
CA ARG A 199 22.29 10.54 18.54
C ARG A 199 21.35 9.33 18.62
N HIS A 200 21.57 8.34 17.76
CA HIS A 200 20.78 7.11 17.64
C HIS A 200 21.47 5.89 18.25
N SER A 201 22.44 6.08 19.14
CA SER A 201 23.28 5.01 19.72
C SER A 201 22.52 3.97 20.56
N HIS A 202 21.30 4.31 20.98
CA HIS A 202 20.41 3.42 21.73
C HIS A 202 19.60 2.51 20.79
N ASP A 203 19.42 2.94 19.54
CA ASP A 203 18.53 2.31 18.56
C ASP A 203 19.31 1.60 17.44
N ILE A 204 20.52 2.06 17.11
CA ILE A 204 21.38 1.46 16.08
C ILE A 204 22.66 0.96 16.74
N LYS A 205 22.80 -0.37 16.83
CA LYS A 205 23.93 -0.98 17.55
C LYS A 205 25.01 -1.45 16.58
N PRO A 206 26.26 -0.99 16.76
CA PRO A 206 27.37 -1.46 15.94
C PRO A 206 27.70 -2.93 16.24
N ILE A 207 27.85 -3.73 15.20
CA ILE A 207 28.30 -5.12 15.25
C ILE A 207 29.82 -5.11 15.28
N LYS A 208 30.42 -5.56 16.38
CA LYS A 208 31.88 -5.70 16.48
C LYS A 208 32.34 -6.88 15.62
N LEU A 209 33.19 -6.59 14.63
CA LEU A 209 33.74 -7.62 13.75
C LEU A 209 34.86 -8.40 14.44
N ASP A 210 34.97 -9.69 14.15
CA ASP A 210 36.06 -10.54 14.61
C ASP A 210 37.37 -10.24 13.84
N ARG A 211 38.49 -10.73 14.37
CA ARG A 211 39.82 -10.42 13.81
C ARG A 211 40.04 -11.00 12.42
N ASP A 212 39.44 -12.14 12.11
CA ASP A 212 39.67 -12.81 10.82
C ASP A 212 38.88 -12.10 9.73
N THR A 213 37.65 -11.70 10.03
CA THR A 213 36.86 -10.80 9.17
C THR A 213 37.58 -9.48 8.91
N ILE A 214 38.11 -8.81 9.94
CA ILE A 214 38.86 -7.54 9.78
C ILE A 214 40.09 -7.70 8.88
N ARG A 215 40.83 -8.81 9.02
CA ARG A 215 42.00 -9.11 8.18
C ARG A 215 41.60 -9.43 6.74
N SER A 216 40.50 -10.15 6.53
CA SER A 216 39.98 -10.46 5.19
C SER A 216 39.58 -9.21 4.40
N LEU A 217 39.18 -8.14 5.10
CA LEU A 217 38.87 -6.83 4.53
C LEU A 217 40.12 -5.99 4.20
N GLY A 218 41.33 -6.51 4.45
CA GLY A 218 42.59 -5.77 4.26
C GLY A 218 42.82 -4.64 5.27
N SER A 219 42.03 -4.57 6.35
CA SER A 219 42.11 -3.48 7.33
C SER A 219 43.18 -3.75 8.39
N LYS A 220 43.97 -2.72 8.70
CA LYS A 220 44.98 -2.74 9.79
C LYS A 220 44.39 -2.36 11.16
N ALA A 221 43.08 -2.09 11.23
CA ALA A 221 42.43 -1.65 12.46
C ALA A 221 42.43 -2.76 13.53
N SER A 222 42.73 -2.41 14.78
CA SER A 222 42.65 -3.36 15.89
C SER A 222 41.21 -3.70 16.29
N ARG A 223 40.25 -2.85 15.91
CA ARG A 223 38.81 -2.99 16.11
C ARG A 223 38.08 -2.31 14.95
N LEU A 224 37.09 -3.00 14.38
CA LEU A 224 36.21 -2.46 13.34
C LEU A 224 34.76 -2.84 13.66
N TYR A 225 33.83 -1.99 13.24
CA TYR A 225 32.41 -2.18 13.48
C TYR A 225 31.65 -2.14 12.16
N GLY A 226 30.76 -3.11 11.98
CA GLY A 226 29.73 -3.10 10.94
C GLY A 226 28.37 -2.69 11.51
N TYR A 227 27.41 -2.53 10.61
CA TYR A 227 26.02 -2.21 10.87
C TYR A 227 25.15 -3.16 10.05
N ALA A 228 24.06 -3.65 10.62
CA ALA A 228 23.14 -4.48 9.88
C ALA A 228 22.55 -3.68 8.71
N VAL A 229 22.39 -4.30 7.54
CA VAL A 229 21.90 -3.60 6.34
C VAL A 229 20.49 -3.02 6.55
N GLN A 230 19.71 -3.61 7.46
CA GLN A 230 18.42 -3.08 7.89
C GLN A 230 18.56 -1.75 8.64
N ASP A 231 19.57 -1.62 9.52
CA ASP A 231 19.89 -0.36 10.18
C ASP A 231 20.40 0.68 9.18
N VAL A 232 21.13 0.24 8.17
CA VAL A 232 21.53 1.10 7.05
C VAL A 232 20.30 1.62 6.30
N GLY A 233 19.23 0.82 6.17
CA GLY A 233 17.93 1.28 5.67
C GLY A 233 17.37 2.42 6.50
N THR A 234 17.34 2.26 7.82
CA THR A 234 16.90 3.30 8.74
C THR A 234 17.77 4.57 8.64
N ILE A 235 19.10 4.43 8.60
CA ILE A 235 20.03 5.57 8.42
C ILE A 235 19.78 6.28 7.09
N THR A 236 19.65 5.51 6.01
CA THR A 236 19.46 6.02 4.64
C THR A 236 18.15 6.77 4.48
N LEU A 237 17.10 6.28 5.14
CA LEU A 237 15.80 6.93 5.14
C LEU A 237 15.73 8.15 6.06
N GLU A 238 16.41 8.16 7.19
CA GLU A 238 16.33 9.30 8.12
C GLU A 238 17.31 10.42 7.75
N MET A 239 18.39 10.11 7.01
CA MET A 239 19.33 11.11 6.51
C MET A 239 18.87 11.72 5.17
N ASN A 240 19.07 13.02 5.01
CA ASN A 240 18.78 13.74 3.76
C ASN A 240 20.00 13.68 2.81
N SER A 241 20.28 12.50 2.27
CA SER A 241 21.26 12.32 1.18
C SER A 241 20.57 12.25 -0.18
N LEU A 242 21.31 12.47 -1.27
CA LEU A 242 20.77 12.30 -2.63
C LEU A 242 20.23 10.90 -2.86
N VAL A 243 20.96 9.86 -2.43
CA VAL A 243 20.53 8.46 -2.54
C VAL A 243 19.35 8.14 -1.62
N GLY A 244 19.33 8.70 -0.41
CA GLY A 244 18.18 8.62 0.49
C GLY A 244 16.94 9.28 -0.12
N ILE A 245 17.09 10.42 -0.78
CA ILE A 245 16.03 11.08 -1.54
C ILE A 245 15.57 10.18 -2.69
N THR A 246 16.47 9.68 -3.54
CA THR A 246 16.11 8.78 -4.65
C THR A 246 15.41 7.50 -4.19
N LEU A 247 15.83 6.91 -3.07
CA LEU A 247 15.17 5.75 -2.49
C LEU A 247 13.79 6.10 -1.93
N LYS A 248 13.66 7.25 -1.27
CA LYS A 248 12.36 7.80 -0.88
C LYS A 248 11.49 8.03 -2.12
N GLU A 249 12.06 8.51 -3.23
CA GLU A 249 11.34 8.67 -4.49
C GLU A 249 10.91 7.34 -5.08
N LYS A 250 11.75 6.29 -5.01
CA LYS A 250 11.38 4.92 -5.43
C LYS A 250 10.31 4.28 -4.54
N LEU A 251 10.28 4.65 -3.27
CA LEU A 251 9.34 4.12 -2.29
C LEU A 251 8.01 4.91 -2.28
N PHE A 252 8.04 6.20 -2.62
CA PHE A 252 6.96 7.17 -2.40
C PHE A 252 6.57 8.02 -3.61
N GLY A 253 7.29 7.93 -4.74
CA GLY A 253 7.19 8.85 -5.88
C GLY A 253 8.02 10.14 -5.69
N GLN A 254 8.23 10.95 -6.74
CA GLN A 254 9.13 12.12 -6.67
C GLN A 254 8.70 13.12 -5.57
N THR A 255 9.42 13.09 -4.46
CA THR A 255 9.38 14.11 -3.43
C THR A 255 10.39 15.19 -3.79
N THR A 256 9.99 16.05 -4.75
CA THR A 256 10.61 17.33 -5.18
C THR A 256 11.94 17.28 -5.96
N SER A 257 11.84 17.41 -7.29
CA SER A 257 12.66 18.29 -8.15
C SER A 257 12.05 18.36 -9.56
N LEU A 258 11.91 19.56 -10.12
CA LEU A 258 11.39 19.84 -11.46
C LEU A 258 12.42 19.52 -12.58
N ALA A 259 11.88 19.01 -13.70
CA ALA A 259 12.40 18.93 -15.09
C ALA A 259 13.30 17.76 -15.54
N PRO A 260 13.37 17.44 -16.85
CA PRO A 260 12.32 17.39 -17.88
C PRO A 260 11.94 15.95 -18.27
N ILE A 261 10.81 15.87 -18.95
CA ILE A 261 10.14 14.66 -19.45
C ILE A 261 11.02 13.99 -20.52
N THR A 262 11.42 12.75 -20.26
CA THR A 262 11.58 11.73 -21.31
C THR A 262 10.83 10.47 -20.88
N THR A 263 10.26 9.81 -21.89
CA THR A 263 9.03 9.03 -21.91
C THR A 263 9.00 7.81 -20.95
N PRO A 264 7.85 7.46 -20.31
CA PRO A 264 7.75 6.36 -19.35
C PRO A 264 7.39 5.00 -19.97
N GLY A 265 8.07 3.94 -19.50
CA GLY A 265 7.45 2.96 -18.60
C GLY A 265 6.57 1.85 -19.16
N VAL A 266 7.02 1.14 -20.19
CA VAL A 266 6.85 -0.33 -20.27
C VAL A 266 8.27 -0.86 -20.12
N THR A 267 8.52 -2.00 -19.44
CA THR A 267 9.83 -2.67 -19.60
C THR A 267 9.98 -2.90 -21.09
N ASN A 268 10.75 -2.04 -21.74
CA ASN A 268 10.91 -2.10 -23.17
C ASN A 268 11.86 -3.26 -23.34
N LEU A 269 11.31 -4.48 -23.45
CA LEU A 269 12.10 -5.69 -23.65
C LEU A 269 13.02 -5.50 -24.86
N SER A 270 12.64 -4.64 -25.82
CA SER A 270 13.54 -4.16 -26.85
C SER A 270 14.77 -3.43 -26.32
N GLU A 271 14.63 -2.42 -25.45
CA GLU A 271 15.77 -1.72 -24.84
C GLU A 271 16.61 -2.66 -23.96
N VAL A 272 15.96 -3.51 -23.15
CA VAL A 272 16.65 -4.47 -22.29
C VAL A 272 17.44 -5.47 -23.13
N PHE A 273 16.85 -6.03 -24.18
CA PHE A 273 17.57 -6.93 -25.09
C PHE A 273 18.65 -6.20 -25.88
N SER A 274 18.42 -4.96 -26.32
CA SER A 274 19.45 -4.14 -26.99
C SER A 274 20.65 -3.85 -26.08
N GLN A 275 20.44 -3.67 -24.77
CA GLN A 275 21.53 -3.52 -23.80
C GLN A 275 22.19 -4.85 -23.47
N LEU A 276 21.40 -5.90 -23.23
CA LEU A 276 21.88 -7.22 -22.87
C LEU A 276 22.74 -7.86 -23.98
N PHE A 277 22.35 -7.64 -25.22
CA PHE A 277 23.02 -8.15 -26.41
C PHE A 277 23.81 -7.06 -27.13
N ALA A 278 24.23 -6.00 -26.43
CA ALA A 278 24.97 -4.89 -27.03
C ALA A 278 26.27 -5.35 -27.74
N ASP A 279 26.90 -6.39 -27.21
CA ASP A 279 28.12 -7.01 -27.76
C ASP A 279 27.81 -8.23 -28.67
N SER A 280 26.58 -8.36 -29.16
CA SER A 280 26.13 -9.46 -30.03
C SER A 280 25.17 -8.95 -31.11
N THR A 281 24.91 -9.76 -32.14
CA THR A 281 23.97 -9.39 -33.20
C THR A 281 22.53 -9.64 -32.75
N LEU A 282 21.80 -8.59 -32.39
CA LEU A 282 20.37 -8.67 -32.12
C LEU A 282 19.55 -8.30 -33.37
N HIS A 283 18.92 -9.30 -33.99
CA HIS A 283 17.92 -9.05 -35.04
C HIS A 283 16.56 -8.77 -34.42
N THR A 284 15.96 -7.62 -34.71
CA THR A 284 14.58 -7.29 -34.33
C THR A 284 13.63 -7.49 -35.52
N ASN A 285 12.40 -7.90 -35.26
CA ASN A 285 11.40 -8.19 -36.31
C ASN A 285 11.93 -9.10 -37.43
N TYR A 286 12.66 -10.15 -37.03
CA TYR A 286 13.30 -11.07 -37.94
C TYR A 286 12.26 -11.82 -38.77
N LYS A 287 12.33 -11.65 -40.10
CA LYS A 287 11.36 -12.22 -41.05
C LYS A 287 11.87 -13.56 -41.59
N ILE A 288 11.01 -14.57 -41.54
CA ILE A 288 11.19 -15.85 -42.25
C ILE A 288 9.88 -16.14 -43.00
N GLY A 289 9.91 -16.02 -44.33
CA GLY A 289 8.70 -16.11 -45.15
C GLY A 289 7.66 -15.08 -44.70
N ASP A 290 6.43 -15.53 -44.48
CA ASP A 290 5.31 -14.70 -43.98
C ASP A 290 5.30 -14.51 -42.45
N ILE A 291 6.29 -15.10 -41.74
CA ILE A 291 6.36 -15.09 -40.28
C ILE A 291 7.37 -14.06 -39.80
N ILE A 292 6.99 -13.33 -38.76
CA ILE A 292 7.82 -12.31 -38.12
C ILE A 292 8.05 -12.74 -36.67
N ILE A 293 9.32 -12.84 -36.29
CA ILE A 293 9.79 -13.14 -34.94
C ILE A 293 10.31 -11.85 -34.30
N ASP A 294 9.98 -11.61 -33.04
CA ASP A 294 10.30 -10.34 -32.37
C ASP A 294 11.81 -10.15 -32.21
N TYR A 295 12.53 -11.17 -31.72
CA TYR A 295 13.99 -11.12 -31.58
C TYR A 295 14.68 -12.44 -31.95
N TYR A 296 15.83 -12.33 -32.63
CA TYR A 296 16.72 -13.44 -32.92
C TYR A 296 18.16 -13.04 -32.64
N VAL A 297 18.88 -13.88 -31.89
CA VAL A 297 20.29 -13.68 -31.53
C VAL A 297 21.11 -14.86 -32.04
N PRO A 298 21.77 -14.73 -33.21
CA PRO A 298 22.47 -15.85 -33.87
C PRO A 298 23.58 -16.46 -33.04
N GLU A 299 24.37 -15.63 -32.35
CA GLU A 299 25.53 -16.07 -31.56
C GLU A 299 25.12 -16.98 -30.39
N PHE A 300 23.88 -16.85 -29.93
CA PHE A 300 23.30 -17.68 -28.89
C PHE A 300 22.30 -18.70 -29.42
N ASN A 301 22.14 -18.78 -30.75
CA ASN A 301 21.19 -19.64 -31.42
C ASN A 301 19.79 -19.52 -30.79
N LEU A 302 19.39 -18.29 -30.45
CA LEU A 302 18.26 -17.99 -29.56
C LEU A 302 17.17 -17.21 -30.30
N VAL A 303 15.95 -17.74 -30.23
CA VAL A 303 14.72 -17.15 -30.75
C VAL A 303 13.85 -16.73 -29.58
N LEU A 304 13.54 -15.44 -29.49
CA LEU A 304 12.62 -14.89 -28.51
C LEU A 304 11.35 -14.44 -29.24
N TYR A 305 10.24 -15.12 -28.95
CA TYR A 305 8.94 -14.85 -29.58
C TYR A 305 7.95 -14.29 -28.55
N CYS A 306 7.44 -13.10 -28.83
CA CYS A 306 6.45 -12.43 -28.02
C CYS A 306 5.04 -12.75 -28.55
N THR A 307 4.23 -13.37 -27.70
CA THR A 307 2.90 -13.88 -28.09
C THR A 307 1.82 -12.80 -28.17
N ASP A 308 2.06 -11.61 -27.63
CA ASP A 308 1.07 -10.53 -27.47
C ASP A 308 1.57 -9.13 -27.86
N CYS A 309 2.83 -9.00 -28.31
CA CYS A 309 3.42 -7.70 -28.74
C CYS A 309 2.72 -7.06 -29.95
N ASN A 310 1.92 -7.82 -30.70
CA ASN A 310 1.13 -7.33 -31.83
C ASN A 310 -0.24 -8.03 -31.91
N MET A 311 -1.25 -7.49 -31.23
CA MET A 311 -2.62 -8.05 -31.18
C MET A 311 -3.33 -8.18 -32.54
N GLN A 312 -2.74 -7.68 -33.63
CA GLN A 312 -3.25 -7.83 -35.00
C GLN A 312 -2.72 -9.08 -35.72
N ARG A 313 -1.72 -9.78 -35.16
CA ARG A 313 -1.14 -10.99 -35.75
C ARG A 313 -1.68 -12.25 -35.04
N PRO A 314 -2.05 -13.31 -35.76
CA PRO A 314 -2.39 -14.58 -35.14
C PRO A 314 -1.17 -15.13 -34.39
N VAL A 315 -1.38 -15.58 -33.14
CA VAL A 315 -0.33 -16.23 -32.34
C VAL A 315 0.16 -17.48 -33.07
N ILE A 316 1.47 -17.58 -33.26
CA ILE A 316 2.07 -18.74 -33.93
C ILE A 316 2.16 -19.88 -32.92
N PRO A 317 1.53 -21.04 -33.20
CA PRO A 317 1.64 -22.20 -32.33
C PRO A 317 3.10 -22.64 -32.19
N TYR A 318 3.49 -23.03 -30.98
CA TYR A 318 4.85 -23.47 -30.67
C TYR A 318 5.37 -24.58 -31.60
N THR A 319 4.51 -25.54 -31.94
CA THR A 319 4.84 -26.64 -32.87
C THR A 319 5.28 -26.13 -34.26
N LYS A 320 4.72 -25.01 -34.72
CA LYS A 320 5.10 -24.36 -35.98
C LYS A 320 6.44 -23.62 -35.84
N LEU A 321 6.71 -23.01 -34.68
CA LEU A 321 8.02 -22.39 -34.41
C LEU A 321 9.14 -23.44 -34.36
N GLN A 322 8.90 -24.62 -33.77
CA GLN A 322 9.88 -25.71 -33.78
C GLN A 322 10.22 -26.21 -35.18
N GLN A 323 9.23 -26.26 -36.08
CA GLN A 323 9.47 -26.66 -37.47
C GLN A 323 10.33 -25.64 -38.24
N LEU A 324 10.14 -24.35 -37.94
CA LEU A 324 10.87 -23.25 -38.58
C LEU A 324 12.27 -23.07 -37.98
N PHE A 325 12.43 -23.41 -36.71
CA PHE A 325 13.65 -23.25 -35.94
C PHE A 325 14.04 -24.57 -35.25
N PRO A 326 14.39 -25.62 -36.02
CA PRO A 326 14.59 -26.97 -35.48
C PRO A 326 15.85 -27.08 -34.61
N THR A 327 16.81 -26.17 -34.77
CA THR A 327 18.10 -26.22 -34.09
C THR A 327 18.27 -25.11 -33.07
N GLN A 328 17.42 -24.08 -33.06
CA GLN A 328 17.50 -22.91 -32.17
C GLN A 328 16.82 -23.17 -30.82
N HIS A 329 17.28 -22.46 -29.79
CA HIS A 329 16.59 -22.33 -28.51
C HIS A 329 15.41 -21.37 -28.65
N ILE A 330 14.20 -21.83 -28.37
CA ILE A 330 12.99 -21.00 -28.50
C ILE A 330 12.45 -20.67 -27.11
N VAL A 331 12.29 -19.38 -26.83
CA VAL A 331 11.58 -18.87 -25.64
C VAL A 331 10.35 -18.12 -26.12
N GLN A 332 9.17 -18.62 -25.74
CA GLN A 332 7.91 -17.89 -25.92
C GLN A 332 7.57 -17.14 -24.64
N PHE A 333 7.31 -15.84 -24.78
CA PHE A 333 6.97 -14.96 -23.68
C PHE A 333 5.85 -13.98 -24.09
N GLN A 334 5.37 -13.21 -23.13
CA GLN A 334 4.41 -12.12 -23.24
C GLN A 334 5.11 -10.83 -22.88
N GLN A 335 4.68 -9.70 -23.44
CA GLN A 335 5.25 -8.38 -23.20
C GLN A 335 5.25 -8.01 -21.71
N HIS A 336 4.39 -8.66 -20.91
CA HIS A 336 4.18 -8.42 -19.49
C HIS A 336 4.92 -9.43 -18.60
N ASN A 337 5.63 -10.41 -19.19
CA ASN A 337 6.43 -11.35 -18.41
C ASN A 337 7.55 -10.60 -17.69
N ASP A 338 7.77 -10.99 -16.43
CA ASP A 338 8.90 -10.48 -15.65
C ASP A 338 10.22 -10.86 -16.32
N ILE A 339 11.17 -9.93 -16.34
CA ILE A 339 12.44 -10.11 -17.05
C ILE A 339 13.24 -11.30 -16.49
N THR A 340 13.13 -11.56 -15.19
CA THR A 340 13.81 -12.69 -14.54
C THR A 340 13.17 -14.02 -14.96
N GLN A 341 11.87 -14.07 -15.23
CA GLN A 341 11.22 -15.24 -15.83
C GLN A 341 11.74 -15.52 -17.25
N VAL A 342 11.90 -14.47 -18.06
CA VAL A 342 12.44 -14.58 -19.42
C VAL A 342 13.90 -15.04 -19.39
N PHE A 343 14.73 -14.47 -18.53
CA PHE A 343 16.12 -14.91 -18.35
C PHE A 343 16.22 -16.35 -17.88
N ASN A 344 15.41 -16.75 -16.90
CA ASN A 344 15.38 -18.12 -16.42
C ASN A 344 14.96 -19.10 -17.52
N ALA A 345 14.03 -18.71 -18.40
CA ALA A 345 13.66 -19.49 -19.57
C ALA A 345 14.86 -19.64 -20.55
N ILE A 346 15.54 -18.53 -20.88
CA ILE A 346 16.76 -18.54 -21.71
C ILE A 346 17.86 -19.44 -21.12
N LEU A 347 18.09 -19.38 -19.80
CA LEU A 347 19.08 -20.22 -19.13
C LEU A 347 18.69 -21.69 -19.16
N LYS A 348 17.40 -22.02 -18.95
CA LYS A 348 16.90 -23.40 -19.01
C LYS A 348 17.04 -24.01 -20.40
N THR A 349 16.81 -23.24 -21.46
CA THR A 349 16.97 -23.74 -22.84
C THR A 349 18.43 -24.09 -23.16
N ARG A 350 19.41 -23.41 -22.54
CA ARG A 350 20.84 -23.73 -22.70
C ARG A 350 21.29 -24.98 -21.94
N VAL A 351 20.76 -25.20 -20.73
CA VAL A 351 21.14 -26.35 -19.89
C VAL A 351 20.55 -27.67 -20.42
N LYS A 352 19.40 -27.62 -21.10
CA LYS A 352 18.81 -28.77 -21.80
C LYS A 352 18.49 -28.39 -23.25
N PRO A 353 19.44 -28.57 -24.18
CA PRO A 353 19.20 -28.35 -25.61
C PRO A 353 18.10 -29.33 -26.07
N GLY A 354 16.91 -28.81 -26.35
CA GLY A 354 15.69 -29.58 -26.64
C GLY A 354 14.50 -29.26 -25.73
N LEU A 355 14.73 -28.58 -24.59
CA LEU A 355 13.67 -28.09 -23.72
C LEU A 355 13.37 -26.63 -24.06
N SER A 356 12.45 -26.38 -24.98
CA SER A 356 11.88 -25.03 -25.10
C SER A 356 10.95 -24.77 -23.93
N THR A 357 10.97 -23.54 -23.44
CA THR A 357 10.16 -23.13 -22.28
C THR A 357 9.09 -22.16 -22.75
N VAL A 358 7.85 -22.64 -22.73
CA VAL A 358 6.67 -21.76 -22.69
C VAL A 358 6.54 -21.32 -21.24
N ILE A 359 6.63 -20.01 -20.98
CA ILE A 359 6.34 -19.49 -19.64
C ILE A 359 4.84 -19.73 -19.41
N PRO A 360 4.44 -20.59 -18.45
CA PRO A 360 3.04 -20.93 -18.26
C PRO A 360 2.25 -19.70 -17.86
N GLU A 361 1.04 -19.58 -18.40
CA GLU A 361 0.13 -18.49 -18.05
C GLU A 361 -0.18 -18.55 -16.54
N PRO A 362 -0.19 -17.40 -15.84
CA PRO A 362 -0.48 -17.36 -14.40
C PRO A 362 -1.80 -18.06 -14.07
N GLN A 363 -1.81 -18.84 -13.00
CA GLN A 363 -3.00 -19.56 -12.54
C GLN A 363 -3.54 -18.93 -11.27
N ALA A 364 -4.77 -18.46 -11.28
CA ALA A 364 -5.48 -18.02 -10.08
C ALA A 364 -6.04 -19.25 -9.35
N ILE A 365 -5.23 -19.77 -8.42
CA ILE A 365 -5.46 -21.05 -7.73
C ILE A 365 -6.27 -20.90 -6.44
N TYR A 366 -6.31 -19.71 -5.85
CA TYR A 366 -7.17 -19.40 -4.70
C TYR A 366 -8.07 -18.20 -4.99
N TYR A 367 -9.27 -18.22 -4.42
CA TYR A 367 -10.28 -17.17 -4.56
C TYR A 367 -10.92 -16.84 -3.21
N GLY A 368 -11.14 -15.54 -3.00
CA GLY A 368 -11.81 -14.98 -1.83
C GLY A 368 -12.58 -13.71 -2.18
N LYS A 369 -13.57 -13.39 -1.35
CA LYS A 369 -14.21 -12.06 -1.34
C LYS A 369 -13.73 -11.33 -0.11
N ALA A 370 -13.01 -10.23 -0.31
CA ALA A 370 -12.47 -9.45 0.78
C ALA A 370 -13.20 -8.12 0.89
N GLU A 371 -13.69 -7.79 2.09
CA GLU A 371 -14.06 -6.42 2.42
C GLU A 371 -12.79 -5.66 2.78
N ILE A 372 -12.23 -4.94 1.81
CA ILE A 372 -10.91 -4.30 1.95
C ILE A 372 -11.00 -3.01 2.77
N VAL A 373 -12.09 -2.28 2.57
CA VAL A 373 -12.49 -1.14 3.39
C VAL A 373 -14.00 -1.25 3.61
N PRO A 374 -14.55 -0.62 4.67
CA PRO A 374 -15.97 -0.75 4.98
C PRO A 374 -16.88 -0.47 3.78
N GLY A 375 -17.72 -1.44 3.42
CA GLY A 375 -18.67 -1.38 2.29
C GLY A 375 -18.05 -1.67 0.91
N LEU A 376 -16.77 -1.98 0.82
CA LEU A 376 -16.09 -2.32 -0.43
C LEU A 376 -15.66 -3.78 -0.44
N ILE A 377 -16.47 -4.62 -1.09
CA ILE A 377 -16.15 -6.04 -1.29
C ILE A 377 -15.49 -6.22 -2.66
N CYS A 378 -14.28 -6.77 -2.65
CA CYS A 378 -13.51 -7.06 -3.84
C CYS A 378 -13.38 -8.57 -4.06
N ASP A 379 -13.50 -9.00 -5.32
CA ASP A 379 -13.08 -10.34 -5.73
C ASP A 379 -11.54 -10.36 -5.79
N CYS A 380 -10.95 -11.25 -4.99
CA CYS A 380 -9.51 -11.36 -4.76
C CYS A 380 -9.02 -12.77 -5.10
N TYR A 381 -7.76 -12.86 -5.53
CA TYR A 381 -7.12 -14.14 -5.87
C TYR A 381 -5.70 -14.21 -5.34
N VAL A 382 -5.20 -15.43 -5.16
CA VAL A 382 -3.77 -15.69 -5.06
C VAL A 382 -3.35 -16.56 -6.24
N LEU A 383 -2.32 -16.11 -6.94
CA LEU A 383 -1.77 -16.79 -8.10
C LEU A 383 -0.87 -17.97 -7.69
N ASP A 384 -0.51 -18.81 -8.64
CA ASP A 384 0.38 -19.97 -8.48
C ASP A 384 1.82 -19.59 -8.09
N ASP A 385 2.25 -18.39 -8.46
CA ASP A 385 3.50 -17.78 -7.96
C ASP A 385 3.37 -17.16 -6.55
N GLY A 386 2.21 -17.28 -5.92
CA GLY A 386 1.93 -16.78 -4.58
C GLY A 386 1.60 -15.30 -4.50
N ARG A 387 1.52 -14.56 -5.61
CA ARG A 387 1.13 -13.13 -5.60
C ARG A 387 -0.35 -12.95 -5.28
N ALA A 388 -0.63 -12.01 -4.38
CA ALA A 388 -1.99 -11.56 -4.09
C ALA A 388 -2.44 -10.53 -5.14
N VAL A 389 -3.61 -10.75 -5.74
CA VAL A 389 -4.12 -9.92 -6.83
C VAL A 389 -5.61 -9.60 -6.64
N LEU A 390 -6.01 -8.44 -7.17
CA LEU A 390 -7.39 -7.98 -7.24
C LEU A 390 -7.94 -8.26 -8.64
N SER A 391 -9.22 -8.61 -8.73
CA SER A 391 -9.94 -8.52 -9.99
C SER A 391 -9.94 -7.08 -10.53
N GLU A 392 -10.08 -6.91 -11.84
CA GLU A 392 -10.20 -5.58 -12.47
C GLU A 392 -11.27 -4.70 -11.81
N ARG A 393 -12.42 -5.29 -11.47
CA ARG A 393 -13.51 -4.58 -10.80
C ARG A 393 -13.13 -4.20 -9.38
N GLY A 394 -12.57 -5.12 -8.61
CA GLY A 394 -12.11 -4.83 -7.24
C GLY A 394 -11.04 -3.72 -7.20
N ALA A 395 -10.10 -3.74 -8.14
CA ALA A 395 -9.08 -2.70 -8.26
C ALA A 395 -9.69 -1.33 -8.62
N ALA A 396 -10.61 -1.28 -9.58
CA ALA A 396 -11.31 -0.05 -9.97
C ALA A 396 -12.15 0.52 -8.81
N ASP A 397 -12.90 -0.34 -8.11
CA ASP A 397 -13.76 0.06 -7.00
C ASP A 397 -12.93 0.54 -5.79
N LEU A 398 -11.76 -0.06 -5.54
CA LEU A 398 -10.79 0.39 -4.53
C LEU A 398 -10.22 1.77 -4.86
N LEU A 399 -9.91 2.06 -6.12
CA LEU A 399 -9.49 3.39 -6.55
C LEU A 399 -10.66 4.38 -6.65
N GLY A 400 -11.90 3.90 -6.68
CA GLY A 400 -13.08 4.75 -6.80
C GLY A 400 -13.41 5.21 -8.22
N VAL A 401 -12.82 4.56 -9.22
CA VAL A 401 -13.05 4.84 -10.64
C VAL A 401 -13.97 3.81 -11.25
N ASN A 402 -14.62 4.14 -12.37
CA ASN A 402 -15.33 3.12 -13.12
C ASN A 402 -14.34 2.22 -13.88
N GLN A 403 -14.77 1.00 -14.19
CA GLN A 403 -13.95 -0.03 -14.86
C GLN A 403 -13.35 0.43 -16.20
N LYS A 404 -14.10 1.17 -17.03
CA LYS A 404 -13.59 1.66 -18.33
C LYS A 404 -12.48 2.68 -18.15
N THR A 405 -12.64 3.60 -17.19
CA THR A 405 -11.61 4.57 -16.82
C THR A 405 -10.38 3.85 -16.28
N PHE A 406 -10.55 2.83 -15.44
CA PHE A 406 -9.45 2.01 -14.93
C PHE A 406 -8.68 1.30 -16.05
N GLN A 407 -9.37 0.63 -16.96
CA GLN A 407 -8.78 -0.01 -18.14
C GLN A 407 -8.03 0.98 -19.05
N SER A 408 -8.55 2.20 -19.20
CA SER A 408 -7.87 3.24 -19.98
C SER A 408 -6.57 3.68 -19.31
N MET A 409 -6.52 3.76 -17.97
CA MET A 409 -5.28 4.13 -17.24
C MET A 409 -4.19 3.07 -17.37
N THR A 410 -4.58 1.79 -17.49
CA THR A 410 -3.64 0.68 -17.60
C THR A 410 -3.12 0.49 -19.04
N GLY A 411 -3.90 0.91 -20.05
CA GLY A 411 -3.54 0.77 -21.47
C GLY A 411 -2.95 2.02 -22.14
N ASN A 412 -3.33 3.23 -21.71
CA ASN A 412 -2.98 4.49 -22.39
C ASN A 412 -1.95 5.34 -21.65
N SER A 413 -1.11 4.71 -20.81
CA SER A 413 -0.21 5.35 -19.84
C SER A 413 -0.93 6.12 -18.72
N LEU A 414 -0.30 6.14 -17.54
CA LEU A 414 -0.86 6.75 -16.34
C LEU A 414 -1.12 8.25 -16.54
N PRO A 415 -2.11 8.84 -15.83
CA PRO A 415 -2.39 10.25 -15.93
C PRO A 415 -1.12 11.09 -15.74
N TYR A 416 -0.95 12.11 -16.58
CA TYR A 416 0.25 12.93 -16.61
C TYR A 416 0.55 13.55 -15.23
N GLU A 417 -0.50 13.91 -14.50
CA GLU A 417 -0.42 14.50 -13.15
C GLU A 417 0.26 13.57 -12.14
N LEU A 418 0.23 12.26 -12.37
CA LEU A 418 0.83 11.26 -11.47
C LEU A 418 2.28 10.93 -11.81
N LYS A 419 2.81 11.37 -12.97
CA LYS A 419 4.16 11.01 -13.41
C LYS A 419 5.24 11.45 -12.43
N SER A 420 5.04 12.57 -11.74
CA SER A 420 5.95 13.05 -10.70
C SER A 420 5.73 12.38 -9.34
N PHE A 421 4.84 11.40 -9.22
CA PHE A 421 4.49 10.73 -7.97
C PHE A 421 4.62 9.21 -8.06
N LEU A 422 5.20 8.73 -9.16
CA LEU A 422 5.41 7.31 -9.45
C LEU A 422 6.81 7.15 -10.05
N ASP A 423 7.35 5.93 -9.99
CA ASP A 423 8.65 5.64 -10.61
C ASP A 423 8.60 5.88 -12.12
N LYS A 424 9.73 6.27 -12.71
CA LYS A 424 9.79 6.60 -14.15
C LYS A 424 9.36 5.42 -15.04
N ASP A 425 9.55 4.20 -14.56
CA ASP A 425 9.21 2.93 -15.19
C ASP A 425 7.95 2.27 -14.60
N PHE A 426 7.30 2.91 -13.61
CA PHE A 426 6.11 2.35 -13.00
C PHE A 426 4.97 2.24 -14.01
N SER A 427 4.42 1.03 -14.11
CA SER A 427 3.20 0.74 -14.85
C SER A 427 2.31 -0.18 -14.03
N VAL A 428 0.99 0.01 -14.14
CA VAL A 428 0.03 -0.91 -13.55
C VAL A 428 -0.11 -2.10 -14.49
N VAL A 429 0.69 -3.13 -14.24
CA VAL A 429 0.73 -4.34 -15.07
C VAL A 429 -0.59 -5.08 -14.94
N THR A 430 -1.26 -5.28 -16.08
CA THR A 430 -2.47 -6.10 -16.17
C THR A 430 -2.05 -7.51 -16.54
N ASN A 431 -2.32 -8.49 -15.68
CA ASN A 431 -2.07 -9.89 -16.00
C ASN A 431 -3.37 -10.59 -16.37
N LEU A 432 -3.31 -11.49 -17.34
CA LEU A 432 -4.37 -12.47 -17.56
C LEU A 432 -4.04 -13.72 -16.74
N ALA A 433 -5.00 -14.14 -15.91
CA ALA A 433 -4.88 -15.36 -15.12
C ALA A 433 -5.99 -16.34 -15.47
N ASN A 434 -5.63 -17.61 -15.64
CA ASN A 434 -6.59 -18.70 -15.74
C ASN A 434 -7.11 -19.04 -14.34
N VAL A 435 -8.43 -18.99 -14.15
CA VAL A 435 -9.02 -19.29 -12.84
C VAL A 435 -9.20 -20.80 -12.69
N THR A 436 -8.43 -21.38 -11.78
CA THR A 436 -8.52 -22.80 -11.39
C THR A 436 -9.12 -22.99 -9.99
N ALA A 437 -9.24 -21.91 -9.22
CA ALA A 437 -9.93 -21.89 -7.93
C ALA A 437 -11.39 -22.36 -8.06
N LYS A 438 -11.70 -23.55 -7.52
CA LYS A 438 -13.01 -24.21 -7.67
C LYS A 438 -14.17 -23.44 -7.07
N ASN A 439 -13.92 -22.64 -6.04
CA ASN A 439 -14.91 -21.82 -5.34
C ASN A 439 -15.14 -20.45 -6.03
N SER A 440 -14.41 -20.14 -7.10
CA SER A 440 -14.59 -18.90 -7.85
C SER A 440 -15.81 -18.98 -8.80
N PRO A 441 -16.63 -17.91 -8.89
CA PRO A 441 -17.67 -17.83 -9.91
C PRO A 441 -17.11 -17.72 -11.34
N TYR A 442 -15.79 -17.54 -11.48
CA TYR A 442 -15.10 -17.43 -12.77
C TYR A 442 -14.24 -18.66 -13.10
N VAL A 443 -14.37 -19.77 -12.36
CA VAL A 443 -13.62 -21.01 -12.62
C VAL A 443 -13.68 -21.44 -14.09
N GLY A 444 -12.52 -21.82 -14.64
CA GLY A 444 -12.36 -22.20 -16.04
C GLY A 444 -12.32 -21.03 -17.02
N ARG A 445 -12.38 -19.77 -16.55
CA ARG A 445 -12.28 -18.57 -17.38
C ARG A 445 -10.94 -17.87 -17.19
N LYS A 446 -10.55 -17.09 -18.20
CA LYS A 446 -9.48 -16.09 -18.08
C LYS A 446 -10.05 -14.80 -17.53
N ILE A 447 -9.39 -14.24 -16.53
CA ILE A 447 -9.74 -12.95 -15.94
C ILE A 447 -8.55 -11.99 -15.97
N ARG A 448 -8.85 -10.69 -15.97
CA ARG A 448 -7.85 -9.65 -15.74
C ARG A 448 -7.65 -9.45 -14.25
N VAL A 449 -6.40 -9.55 -13.82
CA VAL A 449 -5.99 -9.37 -12.43
C VAL A 449 -4.89 -8.32 -12.33
N TYR A 450 -4.90 -7.64 -11.20
CA TYR A 450 -4.00 -6.54 -10.89
C TYR A 450 -3.28 -6.85 -9.60
N ASN A 451 -1.96 -6.72 -9.62
CA ASN A 451 -1.15 -6.90 -8.43
C ASN A 451 -1.58 -5.91 -7.34
N ALA A 452 -1.88 -6.43 -6.14
CA ALA A 452 -2.41 -5.60 -5.06
C ALA A 452 -1.41 -4.49 -4.66
N LEU A 453 -0.11 -4.80 -4.72
CA LEU A 453 0.96 -3.84 -4.43
C LEU A 453 0.97 -2.67 -5.41
N ASP A 454 0.74 -2.91 -6.71
CA ASP A 454 0.73 -1.86 -7.72
C ASP A 454 -0.51 -0.95 -7.58
N ILE A 455 -1.65 -1.51 -7.18
CA ILE A 455 -2.85 -0.72 -6.86
C ILE A 455 -2.62 0.18 -5.67
N ILE A 456 -1.95 -0.32 -4.63
CA ILE A 456 -1.58 0.47 -3.46
C ILE A 456 -0.59 1.58 -3.81
N LYS A 457 0.42 1.30 -4.64
CA LYS A 457 1.36 2.32 -5.15
C LYS A 457 0.59 3.42 -5.88
N LEU A 458 -0.37 3.05 -6.73
CA LEU A 458 -1.21 4.01 -7.44
C LEU A 458 -2.08 4.85 -6.48
N MET A 459 -2.71 4.24 -5.48
CA MET A 459 -3.47 4.96 -4.45
C MET A 459 -2.60 5.99 -3.72
N ARG A 460 -1.37 5.62 -3.36
CA ARG A 460 -0.43 6.54 -2.72
C ARG A 460 -0.08 7.73 -3.60
N ALA A 461 0.20 7.49 -4.89
CA ALA A 461 0.47 8.56 -5.83
C ALA A 461 -0.69 9.57 -5.92
N TYR A 462 -1.92 9.07 -6.00
CA TYR A 462 -3.11 9.93 -5.96
C TYR A 462 -3.26 10.69 -4.64
N ALA A 463 -3.01 10.04 -3.50
CA ALA A 463 -3.05 10.69 -2.19
C ALA A 463 -2.03 11.84 -2.09
N VAL A 464 -0.77 11.58 -2.47
CA VAL A 464 0.29 12.59 -2.42
C VAL A 464 0.03 13.70 -3.44
N ALA A 465 -0.39 13.37 -4.66
CA ALA A 465 -0.73 14.36 -5.69
C ALA A 465 -1.87 15.29 -5.24
N LEU A 466 -2.88 14.74 -4.54
CA LEU A 466 -3.96 15.54 -3.96
C LEU A 466 -3.42 16.55 -2.94
N THR A 467 -2.54 16.12 -2.02
CA THR A 467 -1.95 17.02 -1.01
C THR A 467 -1.08 18.12 -1.61
N ARG A 468 -0.65 17.99 -2.87
CA ARG A 468 0.12 19.01 -3.60
C ARG A 468 -0.72 19.86 -4.53
N ASN A 469 -2.05 19.71 -4.51
CA ASN A 469 -2.95 20.32 -5.48
C ASN A 469 -2.53 20.06 -6.94
N ALA A 470 -1.92 18.89 -7.19
CA ALA A 470 -1.41 18.50 -8.51
C ALA A 470 -2.45 17.76 -9.36
N LEU A 471 -3.52 17.26 -8.74
CA LEU A 471 -4.60 16.56 -9.43
C LEU A 471 -5.55 17.55 -10.12
N LYS A 472 -6.05 17.15 -11.30
CA LYS A 472 -7.20 17.82 -11.92
C LYS A 472 -8.46 17.65 -11.06
N GLU A 473 -9.42 18.55 -11.22
CA GLU A 473 -10.71 18.47 -10.52
C GLU A 473 -11.40 17.11 -10.73
N THR A 474 -11.32 16.57 -11.96
CA THR A 474 -11.86 15.25 -12.31
C THR A 474 -11.15 14.09 -11.62
N GLN A 475 -9.97 14.29 -11.03
CA GLN A 475 -9.16 13.27 -10.35
C GLN A 475 -9.17 13.42 -8.83
N MET A 476 -9.55 14.58 -8.29
CA MET A 476 -9.53 14.84 -6.84
C MET A 476 -10.30 13.78 -6.05
N HIS A 477 -11.45 13.32 -6.56
CA HIS A 477 -12.23 12.26 -5.92
C HIS A 477 -11.45 10.95 -5.72
N ILE A 478 -10.52 10.62 -6.63
CA ILE A 478 -9.64 9.44 -6.57
C ILE A 478 -8.59 9.66 -5.47
N GLY A 479 -8.00 10.86 -5.41
CA GLY A 479 -7.10 11.30 -4.34
C GLY A 479 -7.72 11.15 -2.96
N TYR A 480 -8.92 11.71 -2.77
CA TYR A 480 -9.63 11.63 -1.49
C TYR A 480 -9.93 10.18 -1.12
N LYS A 481 -10.47 9.39 -2.06
CA LYS A 481 -10.78 7.98 -1.80
C LYS A 481 -9.53 7.16 -1.48
N SER A 482 -8.39 7.46 -2.12
CA SER A 482 -7.12 6.81 -1.85
C SER A 482 -6.61 7.08 -0.44
N ILE A 483 -6.67 8.34 0.00
CA ILE A 483 -6.33 8.73 1.39
C ILE A 483 -7.19 7.95 2.39
N ILE A 484 -8.50 7.93 2.17
CA ILE A 484 -9.47 7.25 3.05
C ILE A 484 -9.13 5.77 3.15
N ASN A 485 -8.91 5.11 2.02
CA ASN A 485 -8.67 3.67 1.98
C ASN A 485 -7.32 3.29 2.58
N ILE A 486 -6.26 4.07 2.30
CA ILE A 486 -4.94 3.87 2.93
C ILE A 486 -5.08 3.95 4.45
N ARG A 487 -5.80 4.95 4.95
CA ARG A 487 -6.02 5.15 6.38
C ARG A 487 -6.74 3.97 7.03
N PHE A 488 -7.81 3.47 6.43
CA PHE A 488 -8.54 2.28 6.91
C PHE A 488 -7.63 1.04 6.96
N LEU A 489 -6.89 0.79 5.87
CA LEU A 489 -5.96 -0.33 5.80
C LEU A 489 -4.91 -0.24 6.91
N THR A 490 -4.33 0.95 7.11
CA THR A 490 -3.32 1.17 8.15
C THR A 490 -3.89 0.98 9.56
N HIS A 491 -5.10 1.47 9.85
CA HIS A 491 -5.72 1.29 11.17
C HIS A 491 -5.97 -0.19 11.48
N ALA A 492 -6.59 -0.92 10.55
CA ALA A 492 -6.88 -2.34 10.72
C ALA A 492 -5.58 -3.13 10.99
N ASP A 493 -4.53 -2.85 10.23
CA ASP A 493 -3.25 -3.54 10.39
C ASP A 493 -2.58 -3.29 11.73
N ILE A 494 -2.61 -2.06 12.23
CA ILE A 494 -2.05 -1.77 13.56
C ILE A 494 -2.75 -2.61 14.63
N GLU A 495 -4.09 -2.68 14.60
CA GLU A 495 -4.83 -3.48 15.58
C GLU A 495 -4.55 -5.00 15.43
N ILE A 496 -4.51 -5.49 14.19
CA ILE A 496 -4.21 -6.88 13.86
C ILE A 496 -2.82 -7.29 14.35
N ILE A 497 -1.79 -6.48 14.07
CA ILE A 497 -0.41 -6.76 14.46
C ILE A 497 -0.26 -6.68 15.99
N ILE A 498 -0.93 -5.74 16.67
CA ILE A 498 -0.97 -5.70 18.15
C ILE A 498 -1.55 -7.01 18.72
N ARG A 499 -2.70 -7.44 18.19
CA ARG A 499 -3.38 -8.66 18.66
C ARG A 499 -2.54 -9.91 18.40
N GLU A 500 -1.95 -10.02 17.22
CA GLU A 500 -1.05 -11.14 16.86
C GLU A 500 0.14 -11.22 17.83
N ALA A 501 0.82 -10.10 18.09
CA ALA A 501 1.95 -10.07 19.01
C ALA A 501 1.56 -10.34 20.48
N CYS A 502 0.30 -10.08 20.83
CA CYS A 502 -0.28 -10.42 22.12
C CYS A 502 -0.72 -11.91 22.22
N GLY A 503 -0.55 -12.70 21.15
CA GLY A 503 -0.97 -14.10 21.09
C GLY A 503 -2.48 -14.30 21.01
N LEU A 504 -3.22 -13.27 20.58
CA LEU A 504 -4.68 -13.32 20.45
C LEU A 504 -5.09 -13.80 19.05
N PRO A 505 -6.21 -14.54 18.91
CA PRO A 505 -6.72 -14.93 17.60
C PRO A 505 -7.11 -13.69 16.80
N VAL A 506 -6.61 -13.62 15.56
CA VAL A 506 -6.83 -12.46 14.68
C VAL A 506 -7.72 -12.87 13.51
N SER A 507 -8.72 -12.05 13.21
CA SER A 507 -9.50 -12.14 11.98
C SER A 507 -9.57 -10.74 11.38
N ILE A 508 -8.99 -10.59 10.20
CA ILE A 508 -8.83 -9.29 9.55
C ILE A 508 -10.18 -8.68 9.23
N ALA A 509 -11.10 -9.50 8.69
CA ALA A 509 -12.48 -9.11 8.42
C ALA A 509 -13.19 -8.64 9.70
N LYS A 510 -13.06 -9.37 10.82
CA LYS A 510 -13.68 -8.97 12.10
C LYS A 510 -13.03 -7.72 12.68
N THR A 511 -11.72 -7.54 12.51
CA THR A 511 -11.03 -6.32 12.96
C THR A 511 -11.44 -5.13 12.11
N ILE A 512 -11.55 -5.25 10.78
CA ILE A 512 -12.10 -4.20 9.89
C ILE A 512 -13.56 -3.88 10.24
N GLU A 513 -14.38 -4.88 10.58
CA GLU A 513 -15.75 -4.67 11.08
C GLU A 513 -15.81 -3.98 12.45
N LYS A 514 -14.86 -4.27 13.35
CA LYS A 514 -14.76 -3.72 14.71
C LYS A 514 -14.13 -2.32 14.74
N THR A 515 -13.17 -2.06 13.86
CA THR A 515 -12.48 -0.78 13.69
C THR A 515 -13.29 0.25 12.95
N ARG A 516 -14.57 -0.01 12.62
CA ARG A 516 -15.56 1.02 12.29
C ARG A 516 -15.48 2.14 13.35
N PRO A 517 -14.90 3.33 13.08
CA PRO A 517 -15.39 4.51 13.74
C PRO A 517 -16.78 4.67 13.14
N ASN A 518 -17.76 4.36 13.97
CA ASN A 518 -19.12 4.01 13.63
C ASN A 518 -19.69 5.16 12.76
N ILE A 519 -19.54 5.05 11.42
CA ILE A 519 -20.09 6.02 10.44
C ILE A 519 -21.57 6.17 10.70
N VAL A 520 -22.19 5.08 11.18
CA VAL A 520 -23.52 5.04 11.75
C VAL A 520 -23.65 5.95 13.00
N THR A 521 -22.78 5.92 14.03
CA THR A 521 -22.79 6.96 15.10
C THR A 521 -22.45 8.34 14.59
N LEU A 522 -21.47 8.53 13.70
CA LEU A 522 -21.09 9.86 13.23
C LEU A 522 -22.29 10.49 12.51
N MET A 523 -22.91 9.74 11.60
CA MET A 523 -24.15 10.16 10.97
C MET A 523 -25.31 10.30 11.97
N SER A 524 -25.44 9.42 12.97
CA SER A 524 -26.48 9.53 14.02
C SER A 524 -26.28 10.77 14.90
N ASN A 525 -25.04 11.09 15.27
CA ASN A 525 -24.66 12.27 16.03
C ASN A 525 -24.86 13.55 15.22
N LEU A 526 -24.73 13.47 13.90
CA LEU A 526 -25.06 14.53 12.95
C LEU A 526 -26.58 14.58 12.64
N GLY A 527 -27.40 13.73 13.27
CA GLY A 527 -28.86 13.79 13.19
C GLY A 527 -29.49 12.95 12.07
N LEU A 528 -28.82 11.90 11.57
CA LEU A 528 -29.40 11.00 10.58
C LEU A 528 -30.58 10.22 11.17
N ASN A 529 -31.77 10.46 10.62
CA ASN A 529 -32.97 9.72 10.98
C ASN A 529 -32.97 8.31 10.40
N CYS A 530 -33.08 7.32 11.28
CA CYS A 530 -33.09 5.91 10.90
C CYS A 530 -34.39 5.22 11.32
N ILE A 531 -34.76 4.17 10.60
CA ILE A 531 -35.86 3.25 10.90
C ILE A 531 -35.30 1.86 11.28
N GLU A 532 -36.16 0.95 11.76
CA GLU A 532 -35.79 -0.45 12.06
C GLU A 532 -34.60 -0.54 13.06
N ASN A 533 -34.73 0.11 14.22
CA ASN A 533 -33.69 0.15 15.27
C ASN A 533 -32.32 0.65 14.77
N GLY A 534 -32.31 1.66 13.91
CA GLY A 534 -31.06 2.27 13.44
C GLY A 534 -30.38 1.54 12.29
N LYS A 535 -31.08 0.65 11.58
CA LYS A 535 -30.48 -0.19 10.52
C LYS A 535 -30.77 0.28 9.10
N MET A 536 -31.83 1.05 8.89
CA MET A 536 -32.24 1.48 7.55
C MET A 536 -32.61 2.96 7.52
N VAL A 537 -32.54 3.57 6.33
CA VAL A 537 -32.82 4.98 6.09
C VAL A 537 -33.70 5.11 4.85
N LEU A 538 -34.76 5.91 4.93
CA LEU A 538 -35.59 6.18 3.76
C LEU A 538 -34.94 7.25 2.89
N LYS A 539 -35.25 7.21 1.60
CA LYS A 539 -34.75 8.20 0.64
C LYS A 539 -35.03 9.65 1.04
N LYS A 540 -36.19 9.91 1.63
CA LYS A 540 -36.57 11.24 2.14
C LYS A 540 -35.65 11.70 3.28
N ASP A 541 -35.21 10.77 4.12
CA ASP A 541 -34.38 11.06 5.29
C ASP A 541 -32.93 11.29 4.87
N ILE A 542 -32.45 10.62 3.80
CA ILE A 542 -31.15 10.90 3.17
C ILE A 542 -31.12 12.32 2.57
N VAL A 543 -32.17 12.69 1.83
CA VAL A 543 -32.34 14.03 1.24
C VAL A 543 -32.33 15.10 2.33
N ALA A 544 -33.09 14.88 3.40
CA ALA A 544 -33.16 15.80 4.54
C ALA A 544 -31.82 15.92 5.25
N PHE A 545 -31.15 14.80 5.53
CA PHE A 545 -29.86 14.78 6.21
C PHE A 545 -28.78 15.52 5.40
N MET A 546 -28.71 15.29 4.10
CA MET A 546 -27.65 15.86 3.25
C MET A 546 -27.95 17.27 2.73
N HIS A 547 -29.18 17.77 2.94
CA HIS A 547 -29.64 19.04 2.37
C HIS A 547 -29.49 19.12 0.83
N VAL A 548 -29.75 18.01 0.12
CA VAL A 548 -29.64 17.93 -1.35
C VAL A 548 -31.00 17.67 -2.02
N PRO A 549 -31.26 18.15 -3.25
CA PRO A 549 -32.48 17.83 -3.96
C PRO A 549 -32.65 16.33 -4.22
N LEU A 550 -33.90 15.84 -4.18
CA LEU A 550 -34.22 14.45 -4.48
C LEU A 550 -33.80 14.04 -5.90
N SER A 551 -33.86 14.96 -6.87
CA SER A 551 -33.38 14.75 -8.25
C SER A 551 -31.88 14.48 -8.31
N THR A 552 -31.08 15.16 -7.48
CA THR A 552 -29.64 14.96 -7.36
C THR A 552 -29.33 13.58 -6.77
N LEU A 553 -29.99 13.21 -5.68
CA LEU A 553 -29.85 11.87 -5.08
C LEU A 553 -30.28 10.76 -6.05
N ASN A 554 -31.39 10.95 -6.77
CA ASN A 554 -31.85 10.01 -7.80
C ASN A 554 -30.80 9.80 -8.90
N THR A 555 -30.17 10.89 -9.35
CA THR A 555 -29.13 10.85 -10.38
C THR A 555 -27.90 10.09 -9.89
N TYR A 556 -27.47 10.35 -8.65
CA TYR A 556 -26.38 9.62 -8.01
C TYR A 556 -26.67 8.12 -7.89
N LEU A 557 -27.83 7.76 -7.34
CA LEU A 557 -28.25 6.37 -7.17
C LEU A 557 -28.43 5.65 -8.50
N LYS A 558 -28.87 6.34 -9.56
CA LYS A 558 -28.94 5.76 -10.91
C LYS A 558 -27.56 5.44 -11.48
N LYS A 559 -26.57 6.31 -11.23
CA LYS A 559 -25.16 6.07 -11.61
C LYS A 559 -24.51 4.95 -10.79
N ARG A 560 -24.96 4.76 -9.53
CA ARG A 560 -24.48 3.76 -8.58
C ARG A 560 -25.44 2.57 -8.38
N CYS A 561 -26.34 2.33 -9.32
CA CYS A 561 -27.45 1.38 -9.15
C CYS A 561 -27.02 -0.09 -9.08
N ARG A 562 -25.74 -0.39 -9.29
CA ARG A 562 -25.15 -1.72 -9.09
C ARG A 562 -24.55 -1.89 -7.70
N ASP A 563 -24.14 -0.78 -7.08
CA ASP A 563 -23.37 -0.73 -5.84
C ASP A 563 -24.29 -0.45 -4.65
N ILE A 564 -25.32 0.38 -4.85
CA ILE A 564 -26.30 0.77 -3.83
C ILE A 564 -27.68 0.27 -4.27
N GLN A 565 -28.11 -0.83 -3.67
CA GLN A 565 -29.41 -1.43 -3.98
C GLN A 565 -30.48 -0.96 -2.99
N PRO A 566 -31.65 -0.49 -3.47
CA PRO A 566 -32.76 -0.22 -2.59
C PRO A 566 -33.31 -1.53 -2.01
N ILE A 567 -33.52 -1.54 -0.69
CA ILE A 567 -34.25 -2.59 0.01
C ILE A 567 -35.74 -2.26 -0.05
N LYS A 568 -36.55 -3.14 -0.62
CA LYS A 568 -38.01 -3.00 -0.58
C LYS A 568 -38.50 -3.31 0.84
N LEU A 569 -39.17 -2.36 1.45
CA LEU A 569 -39.80 -2.57 2.76
C LEU A 569 -41.06 -3.43 2.62
N ASP A 570 -41.28 -4.32 3.59
CA ASP A 570 -42.51 -5.10 3.64
C ASP A 570 -43.72 -4.23 4.05
N ARG A 571 -44.94 -4.72 3.76
CA ARG A 571 -46.18 -3.99 4.02
C ARG A 571 -46.40 -3.69 5.51
N THR A 572 -45.88 -4.52 6.40
CA THR A 572 -45.99 -4.38 7.85
C THR A 572 -45.14 -3.20 8.33
N THR A 573 -43.90 -3.09 7.88
CA THR A 573 -43.00 -1.96 8.18
C THR A 573 -43.52 -0.66 7.55
N ILE A 574 -44.03 -0.68 6.32
CA ILE A 574 -44.63 0.51 5.68
C ILE A 574 -45.83 1.05 6.48
N LYS A 575 -46.70 0.16 6.98
CA LYS A 575 -47.84 0.54 7.82
C LYS A 575 -47.40 1.10 9.19
N LYS A 576 -46.38 0.50 9.82
CA LYS A 576 -45.81 1.01 11.08
C LYS A 576 -45.24 2.43 10.94
N LEU A 577 -44.76 2.79 9.74
CA LEU A 577 -44.27 4.12 9.41
C LEU A 577 -45.39 5.13 9.09
N GLY A 578 -46.67 4.74 9.16
CA GLY A 578 -47.81 5.61 8.90
C GLY A 578 -48.00 6.00 7.42
N SER A 579 -47.33 5.30 6.48
CA SER A 579 -47.35 5.64 5.06
C SER A 579 -48.51 4.97 4.31
N LYS A 580 -49.15 5.71 3.41
CA LYS A 580 -50.15 5.18 2.46
C LYS A 580 -49.52 4.62 1.17
N ALA A 581 -48.20 4.60 1.07
CA ALA A 581 -47.50 4.15 -0.13
C ALA A 581 -47.66 2.64 -0.36
N VAL A 582 -47.88 2.24 -1.63
CA VAL A 582 -48.00 0.83 -2.03
C VAL A 582 -46.64 0.11 -2.00
N GLN A 583 -45.56 0.85 -2.22
CA GLN A 583 -44.19 0.36 -2.17
C GLN A 583 -43.26 1.47 -1.66
N MET A 584 -42.35 1.13 -0.75
CA MET A 584 -41.29 2.01 -0.29
C MET A 584 -39.95 1.31 -0.33
N ASN A 585 -38.92 2.08 -0.65
CA ASN A 585 -37.54 1.63 -0.65
C ASN A 585 -36.77 2.32 0.47
N ALA A 586 -35.93 1.55 1.15
CA ALA A 586 -34.96 2.03 2.11
C ALA A 586 -33.55 1.65 1.65
N TYR A 587 -32.55 2.21 2.32
CA TYR A 587 -31.15 1.90 2.14
C TYR A 587 -30.57 1.52 3.50
N THR A 588 -29.55 0.66 3.51
CA THR A 588 -28.84 0.41 4.78
C THR A 588 -28.15 1.70 5.24
N VAL A 589 -27.94 1.88 6.54
CA VAL A 589 -27.16 3.03 7.02
C VAL A 589 -25.74 3.04 6.41
N GLN A 590 -25.20 1.86 6.09
CA GLN A 590 -23.90 1.73 5.43
C GLN A 590 -23.91 2.26 3.98
N ASP A 591 -24.94 1.92 3.19
CA ASP A 591 -25.14 2.50 1.87
C ASP A 591 -25.29 4.01 1.94
N VAL A 592 -25.97 4.50 2.97
CA VAL A 592 -26.15 5.95 3.21
C VAL A 592 -24.81 6.63 3.50
N GLY A 593 -23.94 5.99 4.28
CA GLY A 593 -22.56 6.46 4.48
C GLY A 593 -21.79 6.62 3.16
N THR A 594 -21.91 5.63 2.26
CA THR A 594 -21.31 5.68 0.91
C THR A 594 -21.89 6.82 0.07
N ILE A 595 -23.20 7.06 0.16
CA ILE A 595 -23.87 8.17 -0.52
C ILE A 595 -23.35 9.52 0.02
N VAL A 596 -23.32 9.68 1.35
CA VAL A 596 -22.93 10.92 2.03
C VAL A 596 -21.47 11.28 1.75
N LEU A 597 -20.57 10.29 1.78
CA LEU A 597 -19.15 10.48 1.45
C LEU A 597 -18.95 10.74 -0.05
N GLY A 598 -19.76 10.10 -0.91
CA GLY A 598 -19.61 10.17 -2.35
C GLY A 598 -20.26 11.37 -3.03
N MET A 599 -21.13 12.10 -2.34
CA MET A 599 -21.79 13.31 -2.84
C MET A 599 -21.23 14.56 -2.18
N LYS A 600 -21.16 15.66 -2.95
CA LYS A 600 -20.82 16.98 -2.41
C LYS A 600 -22.03 17.53 -1.64
N SER A 601 -21.92 17.57 -0.31
CA SER A 601 -22.94 18.12 0.60
C SER A 601 -22.24 18.64 1.84
N GLU A 602 -22.84 19.62 2.53
CA GLU A 602 -22.26 20.19 3.75
C GLU A 602 -22.00 19.11 4.80
N VAL A 603 -22.98 18.22 5.01
CA VAL A 603 -22.85 17.09 5.93
C VAL A 603 -21.82 16.07 5.45
N GLY A 604 -21.71 15.85 4.14
CA GLY A 604 -20.65 15.02 3.56
C GLY A 604 -19.26 15.59 3.82
N GLU A 605 -19.07 16.91 3.73
CA GLU A 605 -17.80 17.57 4.04
C GLU A 605 -17.51 17.59 5.54
N GLN A 606 -18.52 17.77 6.39
CA GLN A 606 -18.39 17.64 7.85
C GLN A 606 -18.01 16.21 8.25
N LEU A 607 -18.67 15.20 7.68
CA LEU A 607 -18.37 13.79 7.94
C LEU A 607 -16.94 13.46 7.47
N LYS A 608 -16.54 13.92 6.28
CA LYS A 608 -15.16 13.81 5.80
C LYS A 608 -14.17 14.51 6.73
N THR A 609 -14.49 15.71 7.22
CA THR A 609 -13.62 16.46 8.13
C THR A 609 -13.47 15.77 9.48
N GLN A 610 -14.55 15.21 10.03
CA GLN A 610 -14.51 14.46 11.28
C GLN A 610 -13.79 13.12 11.13
N MET A 611 -13.94 12.45 9.98
CA MET A 611 -13.28 11.16 9.71
C MET A 611 -11.81 11.33 9.29
N PHE A 612 -11.47 12.42 8.59
CA PHE A 612 -10.20 12.56 7.86
C PHE A 612 -9.39 13.81 8.24
N GLY A 613 -9.90 14.68 9.12
CA GLY A 613 -9.31 16.00 9.43
C GLY A 613 -9.63 17.07 8.39
N GLN A 614 -9.23 18.32 8.62
CA GLN A 614 -9.31 19.37 7.59
C GLN A 614 -8.29 19.06 6.48
N ALA A 615 -8.72 18.40 5.40
CA ALA A 615 -7.94 18.41 4.17
C ALA A 615 -8.01 19.83 3.58
N GLY A 616 -7.14 20.72 4.07
CA GLY A 616 -6.90 22.09 3.61
C GLY A 616 -8.12 22.81 3.01
N THR A 617 -8.78 23.66 3.80
CA THR A 617 -9.59 24.75 3.25
C THR A 617 -8.72 25.61 2.33
N VAL A 618 -8.84 25.43 1.00
CA VAL A 618 -8.57 26.49 0.02
C VAL A 618 -9.60 26.42 -1.11
N ALA A 619 -10.51 27.40 -1.04
CA ALA A 619 -11.29 28.05 -2.10
C ALA A 619 -12.41 27.28 -2.84
N ASN A 620 -13.66 27.71 -2.55
CA ASN A 620 -14.70 28.15 -3.50
C ASN A 620 -14.57 27.56 -4.92
N ILE A 621 -15.37 26.55 -5.29
CA ILE A 621 -16.63 26.76 -6.00
C ILE A 621 -16.54 27.89 -7.03
N GLU A 622 -16.24 27.54 -8.29
CA GLU A 622 -17.17 27.79 -9.39
C GLU A 622 -17.16 26.54 -10.29
N THR A 623 -18.28 25.83 -10.29
CA THR A 623 -18.58 24.76 -11.23
C THR A 623 -19.03 25.35 -12.56
N THR A 624 -18.46 24.86 -13.65
CA THR A 624 -19.20 24.62 -14.90
C THR A 624 -19.08 23.17 -15.30
#